data_AF-A0A9X8Y8R4-F1
#
_entry.id   AF-A0A9X8Y8R4-F1
#
_cell.length_a   1.000
_cell.length_b   1.000
_cell.length_c   1.000
_cell.angle_alpha   90.00
_cell.angle_beta   90.00
_cell.angle_gamma   90.00
#
_symmetry.space_group_name_H-M   'P 1'
#
loop_
_entity.id
_entity.type
_entity.pdbx_description
1 polymer ?
#
loop_
_entity_poly.entity_id
_entity_poly.type
_entity_poly.pdbx_seq_one_letter_code
_entity_poly.pdbx_strand_id
1 'polypeptide(L)'
;MKKIRLYCLAALVLLGTLLTATAAAGAQAVGYQSVRGIEVEFTPSPRTGRYRFEVYEAGSQETACSKSFDSLTGEQAVFLPVECLPEKTYTIKVTALPEPGREGLDAAASKEQAFTPQPVCGHALAEGGFLYGSGTADDPYIVSSPAQLRHLDHDAHRRAGQYFLQSRDIDLLDPAFYRDGRPYDADNDSGNGNWVPIAKEHLSTDGFIGQYDGGGHSVKNLTYHATSTNCNAALFGYISGGSIQNLSVENFNFSCGNFGAAGFVGASHYAISVQRCRAVNGTLKGPSCGGISGYFHASWGNEVVSDCYSAGMQVTITNYESRYHAGGGIAGHMFRNPGNSVQLRNAYAIPNAMGGVVTPGAVLGSRYLDAAVSENYGSVSDSYYLSGSASYGIGSPASNSGAAPLGEAAFAAESSFPGWDFVDTWTMGEVTYTDASGSERTISAPVLQVFERQKNSARIQSAAPLKEASIGLSD
;
A
#
# COMPACT_ATOMS: atom_id res chain seq x y z
N MET A 1 -47.58 -78.44 -16.49
CA MET A 1 -48.53 -77.75 -15.59
C MET A 1 -48.00 -76.35 -15.31
N LYS A 2 -48.80 -75.29 -15.57
CA LYS A 2 -48.89 -73.98 -14.86
C LYS A 2 -47.55 -73.30 -14.44
N LYS A 3 -47.13 -72.08 -14.82
CA LYS A 3 -47.74 -70.74 -15.08
C LYS A 3 -46.70 -69.94 -15.93
N ILE A 4 -46.98 -69.14 -16.96
CA ILE A 4 -47.77 -67.89 -17.06
C ILE A 4 -47.20 -66.72 -16.22
N ARG A 5 -46.84 -65.63 -16.94
CA ARG A 5 -46.75 -64.18 -16.57
C ARG A 5 -45.43 -63.69 -15.92
N LEU A 6 -44.78 -62.56 -16.33
CA LEU A 6 -45.18 -61.45 -17.21
C LEU A 6 -44.08 -60.34 -17.37
N TYR A 7 -43.96 -59.74 -18.58
CA TYR A 7 -43.56 -58.34 -18.98
C TYR A 7 -42.21 -57.72 -18.49
N CYS A 8 -41.45 -56.86 -19.21
CA CYS A 8 -41.62 -55.95 -20.37
C CYS A 8 -40.22 -55.71 -21.01
N LEU A 9 -40.05 -55.65 -22.36
CA LEU A 9 -39.87 -54.43 -23.20
C LEU A 9 -39.07 -53.29 -22.52
N ALA A 10 -38.01 -52.70 -23.09
CA ALA A 10 -38.02 -52.05 -24.40
C ALA A 10 -36.59 -51.78 -24.94
N ALA A 11 -36.55 -51.55 -26.25
CA ALA A 11 -35.40 -51.36 -27.11
C ALA A 11 -34.52 -50.14 -26.76
N LEU A 12 -33.21 -50.32 -26.91
CA LEU A 12 -32.21 -49.26 -26.99
C LEU A 12 -32.47 -48.38 -28.23
N VAL A 13 -32.88 -47.15 -28.00
CA VAL A 13 -32.77 -46.07 -29.01
C VAL A 13 -31.45 -45.36 -28.74
N LEU A 14 -30.51 -45.52 -29.66
CA LEU A 14 -29.24 -44.80 -29.68
C LEU A 14 -29.53 -43.35 -30.13
N LEU A 15 -29.71 -42.43 -29.17
CA LEU A 15 -29.77 -41.00 -29.45
C LEU A 15 -28.33 -40.46 -29.45
N GLY A 16 -27.77 -40.25 -30.64
CA GLY A 16 -26.54 -39.49 -30.81
C GLY A 16 -26.80 -38.02 -30.46
N THR A 17 -26.41 -37.60 -29.26
CA THR A 17 -26.29 -36.20 -28.91
C THR A 17 -25.05 -35.63 -29.61
N LEU A 18 -25.28 -34.88 -30.69
CA LEU A 18 -24.34 -33.88 -31.17
C LEU A 18 -24.17 -32.86 -30.03
N LEU A 19 -23.13 -33.04 -29.22
CA LEU A 19 -22.62 -31.97 -28.36
C LEU A 19 -22.08 -30.90 -29.30
N THR A 20 -22.84 -29.83 -29.48
CA THR A 20 -22.30 -28.57 -29.98
C THR A 20 -21.25 -28.12 -28.96
N ALA A 21 -19.97 -28.27 -29.30
CA ALA A 21 -18.89 -27.64 -28.56
C ALA A 21 -19.16 -26.14 -28.59
N THR A 22 -19.56 -25.58 -27.46
CA THR A 22 -19.71 -24.14 -27.31
C THR A 22 -18.31 -23.51 -27.42
N ALA A 23 -18.19 -22.38 -28.10
CA ALA A 23 -16.92 -21.68 -28.32
C ALA A 23 -16.16 -21.31 -27.01
N ALA A 24 -16.82 -21.47 -25.86
CA ALA A 24 -16.26 -21.25 -24.52
C ALA A 24 -15.63 -22.50 -23.88
N ALA A 25 -15.74 -23.69 -24.47
CA ALA A 25 -15.31 -24.96 -23.86
C ALA A 25 -13.78 -25.12 -23.65
N GLY A 26 -12.99 -24.12 -24.02
CA GLY A 26 -11.55 -24.02 -23.73
C GLY A 26 -11.13 -22.66 -23.14
N ALA A 27 -12.09 -21.78 -22.78
CA ALA A 27 -11.76 -20.49 -22.19
C ALA A 27 -11.33 -20.69 -20.73
N GLN A 28 -10.03 -20.58 -20.46
CA GLN A 28 -9.49 -20.45 -19.11
C GLN A 28 -9.15 -18.98 -18.86
N ALA A 29 -9.67 -18.40 -17.78
CA ALA A 29 -9.22 -17.10 -17.31
C ALA A 29 -7.85 -17.27 -16.64
N VAL A 30 -6.80 -16.79 -17.29
CA VAL A 30 -5.44 -16.76 -16.75
C VAL A 30 -5.34 -15.55 -15.82
N GLY A 31 -5.81 -15.70 -14.57
CA GLY A 31 -5.68 -14.67 -13.53
C GLY A 31 -6.53 -13.43 -13.75
N TYR A 32 -7.09 -12.91 -12.67
CA TYR A 32 -7.72 -11.59 -12.67
C TYR A 32 -6.62 -10.54 -12.50
N GLN A 33 -6.33 -9.76 -13.54
CA GLN A 33 -5.72 -8.44 -13.37
C GLN A 33 -6.86 -7.44 -13.32
N SER A 34 -7.00 -6.67 -12.24
CA SER A 34 -7.93 -5.54 -12.20
C SER A 34 -7.47 -4.54 -13.27
N VAL A 35 -8.07 -4.57 -14.46
CA VAL A 35 -7.75 -3.59 -15.49
C VAL A 35 -8.46 -2.29 -15.10
N ARG A 36 -7.68 -1.29 -14.70
CA ARG A 36 -8.17 0.06 -14.36
C ARG A 36 -8.20 0.93 -15.60
N GLY A 37 -9.08 1.92 -15.62
CA GLY A 37 -9.21 2.76 -16.80
C GLY A 37 -10.32 3.79 -16.73
N ILE A 38 -10.49 4.49 -17.85
CA ILE A 38 -11.56 5.45 -18.06
C ILE A 38 -12.59 4.85 -19.01
N GLU A 39 -13.87 5.03 -18.69
CA GLU A 39 -14.97 4.77 -19.61
C GLU A 39 -15.30 6.04 -20.39
N VAL A 40 -15.42 5.88 -21.71
CA VAL A 40 -15.71 6.96 -22.64
C VAL A 40 -16.97 6.61 -23.40
N GLU A 41 -18.06 7.32 -23.14
CA GLU A 41 -19.26 7.24 -23.98
C GLU A 41 -18.93 7.72 -25.39
N PHE A 42 -19.11 6.84 -26.38
CA PHE A 42 -18.65 7.07 -27.74
C PHE A 42 -19.69 6.69 -28.79
N THR A 43 -19.88 7.59 -29.75
CA THR A 43 -20.72 7.37 -30.93
C THR A 43 -19.84 7.34 -32.19
N PRO A 44 -19.56 6.15 -32.75
CA PRO A 44 -18.78 6.01 -33.98
C PRO A 44 -19.44 6.67 -35.18
N SER A 45 -18.62 7.10 -36.14
CA SER A 45 -19.07 7.56 -37.45
C SER A 45 -19.58 6.37 -38.27
N PRO A 46 -20.64 6.54 -39.08
CA PRO A 46 -21.07 5.50 -40.02
C PRO A 46 -20.03 5.12 -41.09
N ARG A 47 -18.93 5.87 -41.23
CA ARG A 47 -17.92 5.69 -42.28
C ARG A 47 -16.79 4.71 -41.93
N THR A 48 -16.58 4.39 -40.66
CA THR A 48 -15.52 3.48 -40.20
C THR A 48 -15.84 2.93 -38.82
N GLY A 49 -15.50 1.66 -38.57
CA GLY A 49 -15.47 1.06 -37.24
C GLY A 49 -14.09 1.13 -36.59
N ARG A 50 -13.07 1.64 -37.29
CA ARG A 50 -11.67 1.63 -36.85
C ARG A 50 -11.28 2.94 -36.18
N TYR A 51 -10.90 2.86 -34.92
CA TYR A 51 -10.56 4.00 -34.09
C TYR A 51 -9.31 3.76 -33.27
N ARG A 52 -8.51 4.81 -33.07
CA ARG A 52 -7.45 4.84 -32.06
C ARG A 52 -7.74 5.95 -31.06
N PHE A 53 -7.77 5.59 -29.79
CA PHE A 53 -7.92 6.49 -28.66
C PHE A 53 -6.56 6.70 -28.01
N GLU A 54 -6.22 7.94 -27.73
CA GLU A 54 -4.96 8.33 -27.12
C GLU A 54 -5.25 9.36 -26.02
N VAL A 55 -4.69 9.18 -24.83
CA VAL A 55 -4.86 10.08 -23.68
C VAL A 55 -3.50 10.69 -23.35
N TYR A 56 -3.42 12.01 -23.23
CA TYR A 56 -2.20 12.73 -22.89
C TYR A 56 -2.46 13.74 -21.78
N GLU A 57 -1.48 13.98 -20.91
CA GLU A 57 -1.53 15.11 -19.98
C GLU A 57 -1.50 16.44 -20.76
N ALA A 58 -2.31 17.42 -20.37
CA ALA A 58 -2.35 18.71 -21.05
C ALA A 58 -0.96 19.37 -21.08
N GLY A 59 -0.45 19.66 -22.28
CA GLY A 59 0.89 20.24 -22.48
C GLY A 59 2.03 19.22 -22.53
N SER A 60 1.75 17.92 -22.36
CA SER A 60 2.72 16.83 -22.56
C SER A 60 2.56 16.18 -23.94
N GLN A 61 3.65 15.60 -24.46
CA GLN A 61 3.62 14.69 -25.60
C GLN A 61 3.61 13.21 -25.19
N GLU A 62 3.77 12.91 -23.90
CA GLU A 62 3.70 11.54 -23.40
C GLU A 62 2.26 11.04 -23.33
N THR A 63 2.06 9.83 -23.83
CA THR A 63 0.75 9.18 -23.89
C THR A 63 0.51 8.37 -22.62
N ALA A 64 -0.50 8.74 -21.84
CA ALA A 64 -0.93 8.00 -20.66
C ALA A 64 -1.62 6.66 -21.01
N CYS A 65 -2.30 6.60 -22.17
CA CYS A 65 -2.87 5.38 -22.73
C CYS A 65 -3.10 5.52 -24.23
N SER A 66 -2.82 4.45 -24.99
CA SER A 66 -3.23 4.32 -26.39
C SER A 66 -3.93 2.99 -26.60
N LYS A 67 -5.13 3.01 -27.20
CA LYS A 67 -5.89 1.80 -27.52
C LYS A 67 -6.58 1.91 -28.86
N SER A 68 -6.38 0.90 -29.69
CA SER A 68 -7.04 0.78 -31.00
C SER A 68 -8.21 -0.20 -30.94
N PHE A 69 -9.23 0.09 -31.72
CA PHE A 69 -10.41 -0.75 -31.93
C PHE A 69 -10.63 -0.86 -33.43
N ASP A 70 -10.91 -2.07 -33.91
CA ASP A 70 -11.12 -2.31 -35.35
C ASP A 70 -12.61 -2.43 -35.74
N SER A 71 -13.53 -2.40 -34.78
CA SER A 71 -14.96 -2.66 -35.05
C SER A 71 -15.91 -2.01 -34.04
N LEU A 72 -15.83 -0.70 -33.83
CA LEU A 72 -16.81 0.03 -33.03
C LEU A 72 -18.04 0.39 -33.88
N THR A 73 -19.21 -0.06 -33.45
CA THR A 73 -20.50 0.20 -34.12
C THR A 73 -21.57 0.62 -33.13
N GLY A 74 -22.35 1.64 -33.47
CA GLY A 74 -23.40 2.15 -32.58
C GLY A 74 -22.85 2.85 -31.33
N GLU A 75 -23.72 3.58 -30.64
CA GLU A 75 -23.41 4.22 -29.37
C GLU A 75 -23.03 3.16 -28.32
N GLN A 76 -21.87 3.33 -27.70
CA GLN A 76 -21.34 2.40 -26.70
C GLN A 76 -20.30 3.07 -25.81
N ALA A 77 -20.11 2.53 -24.60
CA ALA A 77 -18.99 2.88 -23.74
C ALA A 77 -17.71 2.17 -24.20
N VAL A 78 -16.61 2.92 -24.29
CA VAL A 78 -15.28 2.44 -24.64
C VAL A 78 -14.38 2.52 -23.42
N PHE A 79 -13.82 1.38 -23.01
CA PHE A 79 -12.90 1.32 -21.88
C PHE A 79 -11.44 1.47 -22.32
N LEU A 80 -10.76 2.47 -21.77
CA LEU A 80 -9.34 2.75 -22.02
C LEU A 80 -8.52 2.39 -20.78
N PRO A 81 -7.61 1.40 -20.86
CA PRO A 81 -6.84 0.94 -19.72
C PRO A 81 -5.82 2.00 -19.33
N VAL A 82 -6.04 2.63 -18.19
CA VAL A 82 -5.14 3.64 -17.61
C VAL A 82 -4.91 3.24 -16.17
N GLU A 83 -3.65 3.13 -15.76
CA GLU A 83 -3.29 2.67 -14.42
C GLU A 83 -3.82 3.61 -13.32
N CYS A 84 -3.60 4.92 -13.50
CA CYS A 84 -4.25 6.02 -12.79
C CYS A 84 -3.91 7.35 -13.48
N LEU A 85 -4.90 8.24 -13.65
CA LEU A 85 -4.65 9.63 -14.00
C LEU A 85 -4.57 10.48 -12.70
N PRO A 86 -3.46 11.17 -12.44
CA PRO A 86 -3.42 12.24 -11.42
C PRO A 86 -4.54 13.27 -11.57
N GLU A 87 -4.78 14.07 -10.53
CA GLU A 87 -5.73 15.19 -10.55
C GLU A 87 -5.21 16.36 -11.41
N LYS A 88 -5.22 16.15 -12.73
CA LYS A 88 -4.78 17.11 -13.75
C LYS A 88 -5.78 17.14 -14.90
N THR A 89 -5.56 18.08 -15.82
CA THR A 89 -6.29 18.13 -17.08
C THR A 89 -5.60 17.25 -18.12
N TYR A 90 -6.39 16.45 -18.81
CA TYR A 90 -5.96 15.55 -19.87
C TYR A 90 -6.66 15.90 -21.17
N THR A 91 -6.08 15.46 -22.29
CA THR A 91 -6.71 15.47 -23.60
C THR A 91 -6.88 14.06 -24.09
N ILE A 92 -8.12 13.71 -24.47
CA ILE A 92 -8.41 12.49 -25.22
C ILE A 92 -8.46 12.83 -26.71
N LYS A 93 -7.62 12.15 -27.48
CA LYS A 93 -7.59 12.22 -28.94
C LYS A 93 -8.19 10.94 -29.51
N VAL A 94 -9.22 11.10 -30.31
CA VAL A 94 -9.87 10.00 -31.03
C VAL A 94 -9.58 10.13 -32.51
N THR A 95 -8.85 9.17 -33.06
CA THR A 95 -8.47 9.12 -34.47
C THR A 95 -9.31 8.07 -35.20
N ALA A 96 -10.16 8.50 -36.13
CA ALA A 96 -10.86 7.63 -37.06
C ALA A 96 -9.89 7.18 -38.16
N LEU A 97 -9.77 5.87 -38.37
CA LEU A 97 -8.87 5.27 -39.36
C LEU A 97 -9.66 4.82 -40.60
N PRO A 98 -9.07 4.88 -41.80
CA PRO A 98 -9.68 4.30 -42.99
C PRO A 98 -9.96 2.79 -42.84
N GLU A 99 -11.06 2.34 -43.43
CA GLU A 99 -11.36 0.91 -43.55
C GLU A 99 -10.34 0.20 -44.46
N PRO A 100 -10.07 -1.10 -44.25
CA PRO A 100 -9.22 -1.88 -45.14
C PRO A 100 -9.73 -1.79 -46.59
N GLY A 101 -8.82 -1.48 -47.52
CA GLY A 101 -9.15 -1.27 -48.93
C GLY A 101 -9.69 0.12 -49.28
N ARG A 102 -9.77 1.02 -48.29
CA ARG A 102 -9.99 2.47 -48.47
C ARG A 102 -8.73 3.29 -48.16
N GLU A 103 -7.64 2.63 -47.80
CA GLU A 103 -6.33 3.26 -47.56
C GLU A 103 -5.85 3.97 -48.83
N GLY A 104 -5.86 5.31 -48.83
CA GLY A 104 -5.51 6.16 -49.99
C GLY A 104 -6.71 6.87 -50.64
N LEU A 105 -7.95 6.45 -50.35
CA LEU A 105 -9.18 7.16 -50.76
C LEU A 105 -9.78 7.98 -49.62
N ASP A 106 -9.70 7.47 -48.40
CA ASP A 106 -10.06 8.21 -47.18
C ASP A 106 -8.79 8.56 -46.40
N ALA A 107 -8.81 9.71 -45.71
CA ALA A 107 -7.76 10.13 -44.80
C ALA A 107 -8.20 9.91 -43.35
N ALA A 108 -7.26 9.55 -42.48
CA ALA A 108 -7.51 9.52 -41.05
C ALA A 108 -7.83 10.93 -40.54
N ALA A 109 -8.74 11.02 -39.58
CA ALA A 109 -9.16 12.29 -38.97
C ALA A 109 -9.23 12.15 -37.45
N SER A 110 -8.72 13.16 -36.73
CA SER A 110 -8.72 13.16 -35.27
C SER A 110 -9.62 14.25 -34.71
N LYS A 111 -10.22 13.97 -33.56
CA LYS A 111 -10.83 14.97 -32.67
C LYS A 111 -10.19 14.89 -31.31
N GLU A 112 -10.07 16.04 -30.66
CA GLU A 112 -9.50 16.18 -29.32
C GLU A 112 -10.52 16.81 -28.38
N GLN A 113 -10.55 16.32 -27.14
CA GLN A 113 -11.39 16.86 -26.09
C GLN A 113 -10.61 16.89 -24.79
N ALA A 114 -10.62 18.05 -24.12
CA ALA A 114 -10.07 18.16 -22.77
C ALA A 114 -11.05 17.58 -21.74
N PHE A 115 -10.51 16.92 -20.71
CA PHE A 115 -11.29 16.46 -19.57
C PHE A 115 -10.44 16.49 -18.30
N THR A 116 -11.12 16.57 -17.16
CA THR A 116 -10.52 16.42 -15.84
C THR A 116 -11.26 15.27 -15.15
N PRO A 117 -10.57 14.21 -14.72
CA PRO A 117 -11.18 13.13 -13.95
C PRO A 117 -11.98 13.69 -12.77
N GLN A 118 -13.20 13.20 -12.57
CA GLN A 118 -14.04 13.61 -11.45
C GLN A 118 -13.99 12.57 -10.35
N PRO A 119 -14.05 12.97 -9.07
CA PRO A 119 -14.13 12.03 -7.96
C PRO A 119 -15.35 11.11 -8.06
N VAL A 120 -15.15 9.83 -7.76
CA VAL A 120 -16.17 8.77 -7.79
C VAL A 120 -16.72 8.43 -6.40
N CYS A 121 -16.16 9.02 -5.34
CA CYS A 121 -16.48 8.70 -3.95
C CYS A 121 -17.78 9.31 -3.41
N GLY A 122 -18.57 10.02 -4.23
CA GLY A 122 -19.99 10.28 -3.98
C GLY A 122 -20.33 11.33 -2.91
N HIS A 123 -19.37 12.12 -2.45
CA HIS A 123 -19.59 13.26 -1.54
C HIS A 123 -19.00 14.55 -2.12
N ALA A 124 -19.20 15.68 -1.43
CA ALA A 124 -18.83 17.00 -1.94
C ALA A 124 -17.35 17.03 -2.36
N LEU A 125 -17.06 17.70 -3.48
CA LEU A 125 -15.70 17.82 -4.00
C LEU A 125 -14.77 18.37 -2.92
N ALA A 126 -13.97 17.47 -2.34
CA ALA A 126 -12.87 17.79 -1.46
C ALA A 126 -11.56 17.43 -2.17
N GLU A 127 -10.51 18.17 -1.87
CA GLU A 127 -9.18 17.91 -2.41
C GLU A 127 -8.80 16.44 -2.15
N GLY A 128 -8.21 15.79 -3.15
CA GLY A 128 -7.84 14.38 -3.03
C GLY A 128 -8.99 13.39 -3.25
N GLY A 129 -10.14 13.81 -3.76
CA GLY A 129 -11.23 12.87 -4.05
C GLY A 129 -10.77 11.70 -4.92
N PHE A 130 -11.15 10.48 -4.56
CA PHE A 130 -10.73 9.30 -5.30
C PHE A 130 -11.33 9.31 -6.70
N LEU A 131 -10.49 9.13 -7.71
CA LEU A 131 -10.87 9.17 -9.13
C LEU A 131 -11.27 7.80 -9.68
N TYR A 132 -10.87 6.73 -8.99
CA TYR A 132 -11.07 5.34 -9.41
C TYR A 132 -11.41 4.47 -8.20
N GLY A 133 -12.22 3.46 -8.45
CA GLY A 133 -12.67 2.50 -7.45
C GLY A 133 -13.97 2.89 -6.76
N SER A 134 -14.61 1.90 -6.12
CA SER A 134 -15.82 2.06 -5.32
C SER A 134 -15.56 1.89 -3.81
N GLY A 135 -14.32 1.56 -3.43
CA GLY A 135 -13.92 1.29 -2.05
C GLY A 135 -14.33 -0.09 -1.55
N THR A 136 -14.72 -0.98 -2.46
CA THR A 136 -15.02 -2.40 -2.16
C THR A 136 -13.76 -3.26 -2.28
N ALA A 137 -13.79 -4.49 -1.78
CA ALA A 137 -12.63 -5.38 -1.85
C ALA A 137 -12.19 -5.70 -3.29
N ASP A 138 -13.16 -5.90 -4.19
CA ASP A 138 -12.91 -6.23 -5.60
C ASP A 138 -12.55 -4.99 -6.44
N ASP A 139 -12.89 -3.81 -5.94
CA ASP A 139 -12.71 -2.52 -6.60
C ASP A 139 -12.34 -1.42 -5.57
N PRO A 140 -11.11 -1.47 -5.02
CA PRO A 140 -10.65 -0.54 -4.00
C PRO A 140 -10.47 0.87 -4.55
N TYR A 141 -10.59 1.88 -3.70
CA TYR A 141 -10.23 3.25 -4.08
C TYR A 141 -8.73 3.35 -4.37
N ILE A 142 -8.39 4.00 -5.47
CA ILE A 142 -6.99 4.12 -5.90
C ILE A 142 -6.35 5.37 -5.31
N VAL A 143 -5.20 5.16 -4.67
CA VAL A 143 -4.42 6.22 -4.02
C VAL A 143 -3.13 6.45 -4.80
N SER A 144 -3.02 7.60 -5.45
CA SER A 144 -1.92 7.90 -6.38
C SER A 144 -1.22 9.23 -6.12
N SER A 145 -1.70 10.00 -5.13
CA SER A 145 -1.17 11.31 -4.78
C SER A 145 -1.22 11.56 -3.27
N PRO A 146 -0.42 12.51 -2.74
CA PRO A 146 -0.50 12.93 -1.34
C PRO A 146 -1.90 13.42 -0.94
N ALA A 147 -2.57 14.16 -1.83
CA ALA A 147 -3.92 14.64 -1.63
C ALA A 147 -4.92 13.49 -1.47
N GLN A 148 -4.88 12.49 -2.35
CA GLN A 148 -5.72 11.30 -2.23
C GLN A 148 -5.43 10.51 -0.96
N LEU A 149 -4.15 10.41 -0.58
CA LEU A 149 -3.78 9.75 0.66
C LEU A 149 -4.37 10.47 1.88
N ARG A 150 -4.35 11.80 1.89
CA ARG A 150 -4.98 12.59 2.96
C ARG A 150 -6.49 12.56 2.95
N HIS A 151 -7.09 12.37 1.79
CA HIS A 151 -8.53 12.26 1.63
C HIS A 151 -9.13 11.06 2.37
N LEU A 152 -8.32 10.04 2.71
CA LEU A 152 -8.75 8.93 3.58
C LEU A 152 -9.25 9.40 4.94
N ASP A 153 -8.79 10.56 5.42
CA ASP A 153 -9.17 11.13 6.71
C ASP A 153 -10.58 11.74 6.71
N HIS A 154 -11.20 11.90 5.53
CA HIS A 154 -12.59 12.33 5.43
C HIS A 154 -13.53 11.34 6.12
N ASP A 155 -14.56 11.82 6.84
CA ASP A 155 -15.46 10.99 7.64
C ASP A 155 -16.16 9.88 6.83
N ALA A 156 -16.44 10.15 5.55
CA ALA A 156 -17.05 9.19 4.63
C ALA A 156 -16.15 7.99 4.29
N HIS A 157 -14.84 8.07 4.60
CA HIS A 157 -13.84 7.07 4.27
C HIS A 157 -13.24 6.44 5.51
N ARG A 158 -12.75 7.28 6.43
CA ARG A 158 -12.08 6.87 7.67
C ARG A 158 -12.89 5.86 8.47
N ARG A 159 -14.21 6.06 8.54
CA ARG A 159 -15.14 5.26 9.36
C ARG A 159 -15.98 4.25 8.56
N ALA A 160 -15.68 4.05 7.27
CA ALA A 160 -16.53 3.27 6.37
C ALA A 160 -16.07 1.82 6.13
N GLY A 161 -14.87 1.44 6.60
CA GLY A 161 -14.34 0.09 6.43
C GLY A 161 -13.98 -0.24 4.98
N GLN A 162 -13.69 0.78 4.18
CA GLN A 162 -13.41 0.67 2.74
C GLN A 162 -12.00 0.18 2.45
N TYR A 163 -11.80 -0.23 1.20
CA TYR A 163 -10.54 -0.76 0.69
C TYR A 163 -9.84 0.29 -0.17
N PHE A 164 -8.53 0.42 0.03
CA PHE A 164 -7.67 1.37 -0.65
C PHE A 164 -6.45 0.65 -1.22
N LEU A 165 -6.03 1.02 -2.43
CA LEU A 165 -4.84 0.46 -3.07
C LEU A 165 -3.97 1.57 -3.65
N GLN A 166 -2.76 1.70 -3.12
CA GLN A 166 -1.77 2.64 -3.64
C GLN A 166 -1.24 2.14 -4.99
N SER A 167 -1.13 3.05 -5.97
CA SER A 167 -0.71 2.70 -7.34
C SER A 167 0.69 3.19 -7.74
N ARG A 168 1.34 3.97 -6.88
CA ARG A 168 2.70 4.49 -7.11
C ARG A 168 3.32 5.01 -5.84
N ASP A 169 4.62 5.28 -5.88
CA ASP A 169 5.29 6.03 -4.83
C ASP A 169 4.67 7.42 -4.67
N ILE A 170 4.49 7.84 -3.42
CA ILE A 170 3.97 9.14 -3.02
C ILE A 170 5.09 9.86 -2.28
N ASP A 171 5.81 10.72 -2.99
CA ASP A 171 6.86 11.57 -2.43
C ASP A 171 6.35 13.00 -2.30
N LEU A 172 6.24 13.52 -1.06
CA LEU A 172 5.72 14.87 -0.81
C LEU A 172 6.64 15.98 -1.36
N LEU A 173 7.88 15.64 -1.74
CA LEU A 173 8.84 16.54 -2.39
C LEU A 173 8.90 16.36 -3.91
N ASP A 174 8.09 15.48 -4.51
CA ASP A 174 8.00 15.36 -5.97
C ASP A 174 7.35 16.63 -6.56
N PRO A 175 8.03 17.35 -7.47
CA PRO A 175 7.46 18.50 -8.19
C PRO A 175 6.11 18.23 -8.86
N ALA A 176 5.80 16.97 -9.20
CA ALA A 176 4.52 16.57 -9.77
C ALA A 176 3.33 16.82 -8.83
N PHE A 177 3.57 16.93 -7.51
CA PHE A 177 2.55 17.20 -6.50
C PHE A 177 2.61 18.63 -5.93
N TYR A 178 3.49 19.49 -6.47
CA TYR A 178 3.62 20.85 -5.98
C TYR A 178 2.34 21.66 -6.21
N ARG A 179 2.02 22.53 -5.24
CA ARG A 179 0.90 23.47 -5.30
C ARG A 179 1.46 24.89 -5.29
N ASP A 180 1.08 25.69 -6.29
CA ASP A 180 1.58 27.06 -6.46
C ASP A 180 3.12 27.19 -6.38
N GLY A 181 3.82 26.20 -6.94
CA GLY A 181 5.29 26.15 -6.97
C GLY A 181 5.94 25.73 -5.65
N ARG A 182 5.19 25.22 -4.68
CA ARG A 182 5.69 24.75 -3.38
C ARG A 182 5.43 23.25 -3.17
N PRO A 183 6.27 22.56 -2.39
CA PRO A 183 6.01 21.19 -1.96
C PRO A 183 4.61 21.00 -1.37
N TYR A 184 4.07 19.79 -1.50
CA TYR A 184 2.77 19.47 -0.92
C TYR A 184 2.81 19.60 0.61
N ASP A 185 1.84 20.31 1.16
CA ASP A 185 1.68 20.53 2.60
C ASP A 185 0.20 20.36 2.96
N ALA A 186 -0.10 19.34 3.76
CA ALA A 186 -1.47 19.02 4.16
C ALA A 186 -1.95 19.76 5.42
N ASP A 187 -1.06 20.43 6.17
CA ASP A 187 -1.41 21.15 7.39
C ASP A 187 -1.51 22.66 7.13
N ASN A 188 -0.70 23.19 6.20
CA ASN A 188 -0.47 24.63 6.01
C ASN A 188 0.05 25.36 7.27
N ASP A 189 0.43 24.61 8.31
CA ASP A 189 1.10 25.10 9.51
C ASP A 189 2.55 24.60 9.52
N SER A 190 3.47 25.49 9.16
CA SER A 190 4.91 25.21 9.12
C SER A 190 5.49 24.71 10.46
N GLY A 191 4.81 24.96 11.59
CA GLY A 191 5.22 24.45 12.90
C GLY A 191 4.93 22.96 13.11
N ASN A 192 3.92 22.43 12.41
CA ASN A 192 3.55 21.03 12.47
C ASN A 192 4.22 20.21 11.37
N GLY A 193 4.71 20.81 10.30
CA GLY A 193 5.31 20.09 9.16
C GLY A 193 4.35 19.96 7.98
N ASN A 194 4.67 19.08 7.03
CA ASN A 194 3.95 18.96 5.75
C ASN A 194 2.88 17.86 5.72
N TRP A 195 2.76 17.08 6.79
CA TRP A 195 1.83 15.96 6.89
C TRP A 195 0.89 16.15 8.08
N VAL A 196 -0.35 15.65 7.98
CA VAL A 196 -1.18 15.41 9.17
C VAL A 196 -1.65 13.95 9.14
N PRO A 197 -1.56 13.20 10.25
CA PRO A 197 -1.94 11.79 10.28
C PRO A 197 -3.41 11.57 9.90
N ILE A 198 -3.67 10.48 9.19
CA ILE A 198 -5.04 9.98 9.00
C ILE A 198 -5.55 9.52 10.38
N ALA A 199 -6.71 10.00 10.82
CA ALA A 199 -7.23 9.79 12.16
C ALA A 199 -6.24 10.25 13.26
N LYS A 200 -5.77 11.50 13.20
CA LYS A 200 -4.71 12.00 14.10
C LYS A 200 -5.05 11.92 15.59
N GLU A 201 -6.31 12.08 15.94
CA GLU A 201 -6.75 12.12 17.34
C GLU A 201 -6.76 10.74 17.97
N HIS A 202 -6.38 10.64 19.24
CA HIS A 202 -6.47 9.40 20.00
C HIS A 202 -7.92 9.16 20.47
N LEU A 203 -8.81 8.89 19.51
CA LEU A 203 -10.25 8.78 19.74
C LEU A 203 -10.84 7.57 19.01
N SER A 204 -11.36 6.61 19.77
CA SER A 204 -11.85 5.35 19.21
C SER A 204 -13.05 5.50 18.26
N THR A 205 -13.94 6.46 18.51
CA THR A 205 -15.09 6.74 17.64
C THR A 205 -14.69 7.43 16.34
N ASP A 206 -13.43 7.87 16.23
CA ASP A 206 -12.89 8.56 15.06
C ASP A 206 -11.64 7.91 14.46
N GLY A 207 -11.35 6.67 14.84
CA GLY A 207 -10.23 5.94 14.27
C GLY A 207 -10.49 5.52 12.83
N PHE A 208 -9.41 5.29 12.10
CA PHE A 208 -9.46 4.64 10.79
C PHE A 208 -9.89 3.17 10.96
N ILE A 209 -10.83 2.70 10.13
CA ILE A 209 -11.30 1.30 10.13
C ILE A 209 -11.14 0.58 8.78
N GLY A 210 -10.45 1.19 7.81
CA GLY A 210 -10.31 0.69 6.44
C GLY A 210 -9.20 -0.36 6.23
N GLN A 211 -9.10 -0.85 4.99
CA GLN A 211 -8.05 -1.76 4.53
C GLN A 211 -7.15 -1.02 3.55
N TYR A 212 -5.88 -0.82 3.89
CA TYR A 212 -4.92 -0.10 3.07
C TYR A 212 -3.84 -1.02 2.53
N ASP A 213 -3.84 -1.27 1.22
CA ASP A 213 -2.78 -1.99 0.53
C ASP A 213 -1.86 -0.99 -0.21
N GLY A 214 -0.59 -0.96 0.18
CA GLY A 214 0.42 -0.12 -0.43
C GLY A 214 0.88 -0.57 -1.82
N GLY A 215 0.48 -1.76 -2.29
CA GLY A 215 0.84 -2.27 -3.62
C GLY A 215 2.35 -2.48 -3.85
N GLY A 216 3.16 -2.45 -2.79
CA GLY A 216 4.62 -2.44 -2.88
C GLY A 216 5.22 -1.07 -3.17
N HIS A 217 4.48 0.01 -2.89
CA HIS A 217 4.93 1.39 -3.07
C HIS A 217 5.30 2.06 -1.74
N SER A 218 5.87 3.25 -1.85
CA SER A 218 6.38 4.01 -0.71
C SER A 218 5.65 5.33 -0.51
N VAL A 219 5.57 5.80 0.73
CA VAL A 219 5.25 7.19 1.06
C VAL A 219 6.51 7.83 1.66
N LYS A 220 6.93 8.98 1.13
CA LYS A 220 8.25 9.55 1.43
C LYS A 220 8.17 11.00 1.91
N ASN A 221 9.17 11.39 2.69
CA ASN A 221 9.45 12.79 3.05
C ASN A 221 8.32 13.46 3.84
N LEU A 222 7.86 12.78 4.90
CA LEU A 222 6.78 13.24 5.77
C LEU A 222 7.32 13.87 7.05
N THR A 223 6.75 14.99 7.46
CA THR A 223 7.04 15.62 8.74
C THR A 223 5.72 15.96 9.44
N TYR A 224 5.59 15.52 10.69
CA TYR A 224 4.48 15.88 11.55
C TYR A 224 4.91 16.05 13.01
N HIS A 225 4.69 17.24 13.56
CA HIS A 225 4.95 17.59 14.94
C HIS A 225 3.63 17.94 15.61
N ALA A 226 3.04 16.99 16.34
CA ALA A 226 1.79 17.20 17.04
C ALA A 226 1.95 18.27 18.12
N THR A 227 1.17 19.34 17.99
CA THR A 227 1.09 20.44 18.96
C THR A 227 -0.01 20.24 20.00
N SER A 228 -1.01 19.40 19.68
CA SER A 228 -2.07 19.00 20.61
C SER A 228 -1.66 17.81 21.48
N THR A 229 -2.18 17.78 22.70
CA THR A 229 -1.99 16.69 23.66
C THR A 229 -2.83 15.45 23.34
N ASN A 230 -3.86 15.53 22.48
CA ASN A 230 -4.68 14.38 22.12
C ASN A 230 -4.37 13.78 20.73
N CYS A 231 -3.13 13.88 20.28
CA CYS A 231 -2.75 13.45 18.93
C CYS A 231 -1.64 12.39 18.95
N ASN A 232 -1.72 11.50 17.97
CA ASN A 232 -0.65 10.57 17.60
C ASN A 232 0.11 11.14 16.39
N ALA A 233 1.37 10.74 16.19
CA ALA A 233 2.17 11.18 15.06
C ALA A 233 2.61 9.98 14.20
N ALA A 234 1.94 9.77 13.07
CA ALA A 234 2.22 8.66 12.16
C ALA A 234 1.59 8.89 10.78
N LEU A 235 1.76 7.95 9.85
CA LEU A 235 0.95 7.94 8.64
C LEU A 235 -0.55 7.80 8.97
N PHE A 236 -0.88 6.85 9.84
CA PHE A 236 -2.19 6.64 10.46
C PHE A 236 -2.08 6.86 11.97
N GLY A 237 -2.72 7.92 12.47
CA GLY A 237 -2.67 8.32 13.88
C GLY A 237 -3.29 7.26 14.80
N TYR A 238 -4.59 7.04 14.70
CA TYR A 238 -5.33 6.06 15.48
C TYR A 238 -6.15 5.13 14.59
N ILE A 239 -5.97 3.82 14.76
CA ILE A 239 -6.71 2.80 14.02
C ILE A 239 -7.67 2.08 14.96
N SER A 240 -8.97 2.14 14.64
CA SER A 240 -10.06 1.46 15.36
C SER A 240 -10.47 0.13 14.71
N GLY A 241 -9.79 -0.28 13.65
CA GLY A 241 -9.96 -1.57 12.99
C GLY A 241 -9.27 -1.60 11.63
N GLY A 242 -9.10 -2.79 11.06
CA GLY A 242 -8.68 -2.94 9.67
C GLY A 242 -7.22 -3.35 9.47
N SER A 243 -6.62 -3.01 8.33
CA SER A 243 -5.28 -3.47 7.99
C SER A 243 -4.47 -2.45 7.18
N ILE A 244 -3.16 -2.56 7.33
CA ILE A 244 -2.17 -1.90 6.47
C ILE A 244 -1.22 -2.98 5.97
N GLN A 245 -0.99 -3.05 4.66
CA GLN A 245 -0.06 -4.02 4.10
C GLN A 245 0.74 -3.51 2.92
N ASN A 246 1.87 -4.17 2.62
CA ASN A 246 2.66 -3.95 1.40
C ASN A 246 3.10 -2.50 1.18
N LEU A 247 3.40 -1.78 2.27
CA LEU A 247 3.65 -0.34 2.23
C LEU A 247 5.01 -0.02 2.83
N SER A 248 5.72 0.90 2.20
CA SER A 248 6.96 1.49 2.71
C SER A 248 6.70 2.92 3.19
N VAL A 249 7.31 3.31 4.31
CA VAL A 249 7.38 4.72 4.74
C VAL A 249 8.85 5.09 4.90
N GLU A 250 9.29 6.12 4.19
CA GLU A 250 10.71 6.47 4.05
C GLU A 250 10.95 7.95 4.36
N ASN A 251 12.06 8.25 5.04
CA ASN A 251 12.49 9.62 5.35
C ASN A 251 11.38 10.43 6.07
N PHE A 252 11.05 10.03 7.29
CA PHE A 252 9.97 10.66 8.05
C PHE A 252 10.44 11.23 9.39
N ASN A 253 9.80 12.30 9.85
CA ASN A 253 10.09 12.95 11.11
C ASN A 253 8.79 13.21 11.87
N PHE A 254 8.51 12.41 12.90
CA PHE A 254 7.26 12.45 13.64
C PHE A 254 7.49 12.67 15.13
N SER A 255 6.73 13.59 15.72
CA SER A 255 6.74 13.78 17.16
C SER A 255 5.39 14.05 17.76
N CYS A 256 5.14 13.53 18.96
CA CYS A 256 3.95 13.82 19.75
C CYS A 256 4.26 13.90 21.25
N GLY A 257 3.41 14.58 22.02
CA GLY A 257 3.60 14.75 23.46
C GLY A 257 3.07 13.62 24.35
N ASN A 258 2.04 12.88 23.90
CA ASN A 258 1.22 12.07 24.82
C ASN A 258 1.10 10.59 24.45
N PHE A 259 0.99 10.24 23.17
CA PHE A 259 0.68 8.87 22.74
C PHE A 259 1.80 8.26 21.89
N GLY A 260 1.48 7.81 20.67
CA GLY A 260 2.41 7.12 19.81
C GLY A 260 2.96 7.98 18.68
N ALA A 261 4.28 7.91 18.48
CA ALA A 261 4.95 8.38 17.27
C ALA A 261 5.53 7.19 16.49
N ALA A 262 5.11 6.98 15.24
CA ALA A 262 5.50 5.80 14.48
C ALA A 262 5.45 6.01 12.97
N GLY A 263 6.14 5.18 12.18
CA GLY A 263 6.07 5.28 10.72
C GLY A 263 4.66 5.01 10.18
N PHE A 264 3.99 3.96 10.65
CA PHE A 264 2.67 3.56 10.13
C PHE A 264 1.53 3.89 11.10
N VAL A 265 1.56 3.31 12.30
CA VAL A 265 0.42 3.38 13.24
C VAL A 265 0.83 4.01 14.56
N GLY A 266 0.28 5.19 14.85
CA GLY A 266 0.53 5.86 16.11
C GLY A 266 0.02 5.03 17.30
N ALA A 267 -1.28 4.73 17.31
CA ALA A 267 -1.88 3.86 18.32
C ALA A 267 -3.06 3.03 17.78
N SER A 268 -3.35 1.92 18.45
CA SER A 268 -4.57 1.14 18.25
C SER A 268 -4.98 0.43 19.53
N HIS A 269 -6.29 0.24 19.69
CA HIS A 269 -6.86 -0.59 20.75
C HIS A 269 -7.76 -1.72 20.24
N TYR A 270 -7.82 -1.92 18.93
CA TYR A 270 -8.84 -2.71 18.24
C TYR A 270 -8.20 -3.79 17.36
N ALA A 271 -9.04 -4.60 16.70
CA ALA A 271 -8.54 -5.63 15.81
C ALA A 271 -7.87 -5.01 14.58
N ILE A 272 -6.54 -5.05 14.52
CA ILE A 272 -5.75 -4.52 13.42
C ILE A 272 -4.65 -5.47 12.98
N SER A 273 -4.23 -5.34 11.72
CA SER A 273 -3.01 -6.00 11.25
C SER A 273 -2.12 -5.07 10.42
N VAL A 274 -0.81 -5.14 10.65
CA VAL A 274 0.20 -4.45 9.86
C VAL A 274 1.18 -5.49 9.32
N GLN A 275 1.18 -5.71 8.01
CA GLN A 275 1.86 -6.85 7.39
C GLN A 275 2.68 -6.47 6.17
N ARG A 276 3.88 -7.03 6.01
CA ARG A 276 4.72 -6.75 4.82
C ARG A 276 4.99 -5.26 4.64
N CYS A 277 5.28 -4.58 5.75
CA CYS A 277 5.57 -3.15 5.79
C CYS A 277 7.03 -2.89 6.18
N ARG A 278 7.59 -1.79 5.65
CA ARG A 278 8.93 -1.36 6.02
C ARG A 278 9.00 0.13 6.36
N ALA A 279 9.77 0.47 7.39
CA ALA A 279 10.06 1.85 7.77
C ALA A 279 11.55 2.14 7.62
N VAL A 280 11.91 3.17 6.86
CA VAL A 280 13.31 3.52 6.59
C VAL A 280 13.58 4.99 6.92
N ASN A 281 14.68 5.26 7.63
CA ASN A 281 15.14 6.63 7.96
C ASN A 281 14.07 7.47 8.67
N GLY A 282 13.64 6.99 9.83
CA GLY A 282 12.63 7.63 10.66
C GLY A 282 13.26 8.35 11.85
N THR A 283 12.83 9.59 12.10
CA THR A 283 13.12 10.30 13.35
C THR A 283 11.83 10.39 14.16
N LEU A 284 11.83 9.76 15.33
CA LEU A 284 10.65 9.62 16.17
C LEU A 284 10.92 10.21 17.55
N LYS A 285 9.99 11.06 18.03
CA LYS A 285 10.04 11.61 19.39
C LYS A 285 8.67 11.57 20.05
N GLY A 286 8.55 10.83 21.14
CA GLY A 286 7.31 10.77 21.90
C GLY A 286 7.35 9.75 23.04
N PRO A 287 6.26 9.60 23.79
CA PRO A 287 6.20 8.65 24.90
C PRO A 287 6.28 7.20 24.43
N SER A 288 5.58 6.84 23.35
CA SER A 288 5.69 5.52 22.74
C SER A 288 6.15 5.62 21.30
N CYS A 289 7.24 4.96 20.92
CA CYS A 289 7.81 5.09 19.58
C CYS A 289 8.18 3.76 18.96
N GLY A 290 7.85 3.59 17.68
CA GLY A 290 8.33 2.47 16.88
C GLY A 290 8.25 2.71 15.38
N GLY A 291 9.16 2.11 14.61
CA GLY A 291 9.19 2.30 13.15
C GLY A 291 7.88 1.86 12.49
N ILE A 292 7.25 0.80 13.00
CA ILE A 292 5.95 0.31 12.52
C ILE A 292 4.81 0.84 13.39
N SER A 293 4.90 0.67 14.71
CA SER A 293 3.84 1.09 15.62
C SER A 293 4.31 1.78 16.89
N GLY A 294 3.52 2.72 17.37
CA GLY A 294 3.78 3.44 18.61
C GLY A 294 3.23 2.68 19.80
N TYR A 295 1.90 2.69 19.96
CA TYR A 295 1.20 2.19 21.14
C TYR A 295 0.12 1.17 20.75
N PHE A 296 0.45 -0.12 20.81
CA PHE A 296 -0.44 -1.24 20.49
C PHE A 296 -1.02 -1.83 21.77
N HIS A 297 -2.32 -1.63 21.96
CA HIS A 297 -3.01 -1.96 23.20
C HIS A 297 -4.29 -2.72 22.88
N ALA A 298 -4.15 -4.03 22.62
CA ALA A 298 -5.22 -4.96 22.26
C ALA A 298 -6.32 -5.06 23.34
N SER A 299 -7.20 -4.06 23.38
CA SER A 299 -8.24 -3.87 24.39
C SER A 299 -9.57 -4.44 23.94
N TRP A 300 -9.87 -4.26 22.65
CA TRP A 300 -11.14 -4.60 22.02
C TRP A 300 -10.95 -5.41 20.73
N GLY A 301 -9.77 -5.99 20.53
CA GLY A 301 -9.49 -6.88 19.41
C GLY A 301 -8.06 -7.37 19.40
N ASN A 302 -7.77 -8.27 18.45
CA ASN A 302 -6.44 -8.85 18.29
C ASN A 302 -5.59 -7.99 17.35
N GLU A 303 -4.35 -7.76 17.74
CA GLU A 303 -3.40 -6.92 17.00
C GLU A 303 -2.25 -7.78 16.50
N VAL A 304 -1.84 -7.60 15.24
CA VAL A 304 -0.73 -8.35 14.65
C VAL A 304 0.18 -7.41 13.85
N VAL A 305 1.47 -7.46 14.17
CA VAL A 305 2.55 -6.99 13.30
C VAL A 305 3.29 -8.22 12.78
N SER A 306 3.32 -8.42 11.47
CA SER A 306 4.09 -9.54 10.92
C SER A 306 4.79 -9.20 9.62
N ASP A 307 5.93 -9.87 9.40
CA ASP A 307 6.65 -9.77 8.14
C ASP A 307 7.06 -8.32 7.85
N CYS A 308 7.56 -7.62 8.86
CA CYS A 308 7.86 -6.18 8.80
C CYS A 308 9.31 -5.90 9.16
N TYR A 309 9.87 -4.81 8.66
CA TYR A 309 11.20 -4.38 9.11
C TYR A 309 11.35 -2.88 9.25
N SER A 310 12.34 -2.47 10.04
CA SER A 310 12.76 -1.08 10.08
C SER A 310 14.28 -0.94 9.99
N ALA A 311 14.74 0.16 9.39
CA ALA A 311 16.15 0.47 9.26
C ALA A 311 16.39 1.98 9.40
N GLY A 312 17.49 2.37 10.04
CA GLY A 312 17.82 3.79 10.19
C GLY A 312 16.93 4.55 11.18
N MET A 313 16.29 3.85 12.13
CA MET A 313 15.39 4.51 13.10
C MET A 313 16.17 5.28 14.16
N GLN A 314 15.79 6.54 14.36
CA GLN A 314 16.25 7.41 15.44
C GLN A 314 15.08 7.66 16.40
N VAL A 315 15.13 7.08 17.59
CA VAL A 315 14.03 7.13 18.58
C VAL A 315 14.47 7.86 19.83
N THR A 316 13.70 8.89 20.20
CA THR A 316 13.82 9.63 21.45
C THR A 316 12.56 9.48 22.29
N ILE A 317 12.64 8.67 23.35
CA ILE A 317 11.52 8.42 24.26
C ILE A 317 11.38 9.57 25.25
N THR A 318 10.21 10.19 25.32
CA THR A 318 9.91 11.30 26.24
C THR A 318 9.02 10.85 27.40
N ASN A 319 9.06 11.61 28.50
CA ASN A 319 8.08 11.43 29.59
C ASN A 319 6.70 11.89 29.16
N TYR A 320 5.69 11.29 29.76
CA TYR A 320 4.28 11.68 29.75
C TYR A 320 3.69 11.34 31.13
N GLU A 321 2.64 12.03 31.56
CA GLU A 321 2.11 11.93 32.94
C GLU A 321 1.66 10.51 33.35
N SER A 322 1.45 9.62 32.37
CA SER A 322 1.16 8.20 32.58
C SER A 322 2.37 7.30 32.29
N ARG A 323 2.46 6.13 32.96
CA ARG A 323 3.58 5.16 32.94
C ARG A 323 3.88 4.48 31.58
N TYR A 324 3.45 5.03 30.46
CA TYR A 324 3.45 4.38 29.14
C TYR A 324 4.61 4.88 28.27
N HIS A 325 5.86 4.67 28.73
CA HIS A 325 7.05 5.09 28.01
C HIS A 325 7.78 3.88 27.43
N ALA A 326 7.86 3.77 26.11
CA ALA A 326 8.53 2.65 25.47
C ALA A 326 8.97 3.00 24.05
N GLY A 327 10.20 2.64 23.70
CA GLY A 327 10.73 2.84 22.35
C GLY A 327 11.33 1.55 21.81
N GLY A 328 10.87 1.13 20.64
CA GLY A 328 11.42 0.01 19.89
C GLY A 328 11.73 0.37 18.45
N GLY A 329 12.55 -0.42 17.75
CA GLY A 329 12.76 -0.21 16.31
C GLY A 329 11.54 -0.56 15.48
N ILE A 330 10.74 -1.55 15.90
CA ILE A 330 9.47 -1.94 15.26
C ILE A 330 8.29 -1.36 16.01
N ALA A 331 8.17 -1.65 17.29
CA ALA A 331 7.03 -1.27 18.11
C ALA A 331 7.47 -0.60 19.41
N GLY A 332 6.80 0.48 19.82
CA GLY A 332 7.05 1.08 21.12
C GLY A 332 6.52 0.19 22.23
N HIS A 333 5.21 0.03 22.27
CA HIS A 333 4.50 -0.68 23.33
C HIS A 333 3.56 -1.73 22.77
N MET A 334 3.54 -2.91 23.38
CA MET A 334 2.57 -3.96 23.11
C MET A 334 1.92 -4.42 24.42
N PHE A 335 0.60 -4.39 24.50
CA PHE A 335 -0.14 -4.94 25.62
C PHE A 335 -1.46 -5.55 25.15
N ARG A 336 -1.97 -6.51 25.93
CA ARG A 336 -3.27 -7.13 25.68
C ARG A 336 -4.14 -7.17 26.93
N ASN A 337 -5.43 -6.92 26.78
CA ASN A 337 -6.39 -7.32 27.79
C ASN A 337 -6.59 -8.85 27.80
N PRO A 338 -6.98 -9.44 28.95
CA PRO A 338 -7.39 -10.84 29.00
C PRO A 338 -8.44 -11.17 27.93
N GLY A 339 -8.22 -12.24 27.18
CA GLY A 339 -9.09 -12.66 26.07
C GLY A 339 -8.65 -12.16 24.69
N ASN A 340 -7.76 -11.17 24.61
CA ASN A 340 -7.18 -10.70 23.34
C ASN A 340 -5.76 -11.22 23.14
N SER A 341 -5.18 -10.94 21.97
CA SER A 341 -3.79 -11.19 21.64
C SER A 341 -3.17 -10.02 20.90
N VAL A 342 -1.93 -9.68 21.24
CA VAL A 342 -1.08 -8.81 20.43
C VAL A 342 0.20 -9.58 20.06
N GLN A 343 0.51 -9.66 18.76
CA GLN A 343 1.60 -10.47 18.23
C GLN A 343 2.56 -9.63 17.37
N LEU A 344 3.85 -9.83 17.57
CA LEU A 344 4.92 -9.32 16.70
C LEU A 344 5.77 -10.50 16.28
N ARG A 345 5.78 -10.82 14.99
CA ARG A 345 6.50 -11.99 14.47
C ARG A 345 7.14 -11.73 13.11
N ASN A 346 8.14 -12.52 12.77
CA ASN A 346 8.82 -12.45 11.48
C ASN A 346 9.28 -11.02 11.15
N ALA A 347 9.90 -10.33 12.11
CA ALA A 347 10.27 -8.94 11.94
C ALA A 347 11.73 -8.71 12.25
N TYR A 348 12.32 -7.67 11.68
CA TYR A 348 13.66 -7.26 12.10
C TYR A 348 13.86 -5.76 12.14
N ALA A 349 14.74 -5.31 13.04
CA ALA A 349 15.10 -3.92 13.14
C ALA A 349 16.61 -3.72 12.95
N ILE A 350 16.96 -2.62 12.27
CA ILE A 350 18.30 -2.05 12.24
C ILE A 350 18.20 -0.62 12.79
N PRO A 351 17.99 -0.46 14.12
CA PRO A 351 17.98 0.86 14.75
C PRO A 351 19.30 1.59 14.53
N ASN A 352 19.21 2.91 14.40
CA ASN A 352 20.36 3.77 14.28
C ASN A 352 20.74 4.40 15.63
N ALA A 353 19.76 5.03 16.28
CA ALA A 353 19.93 5.65 17.59
C ALA A 353 18.66 5.42 18.40
N MET A 354 18.80 4.85 19.60
CA MET A 354 17.69 4.58 20.49
C MET A 354 18.01 5.15 21.86
N GLY A 355 17.17 6.03 22.39
CA GLY A 355 17.42 6.64 23.69
C GLY A 355 16.19 7.33 24.27
N GLY A 356 16.38 8.02 25.38
CA GLY A 356 15.32 8.74 26.09
C GLY A 356 15.27 8.38 27.57
N VAL A 357 14.07 8.51 28.15
CA VAL A 357 13.83 8.40 29.60
C VAL A 357 13.80 6.96 30.14
N VAL A 358 13.73 5.96 29.27
CA VAL A 358 13.70 4.53 29.63
C VAL A 358 14.59 3.71 28.68
N THR A 359 14.86 2.46 29.05
CA THR A 359 15.65 1.54 28.20
C THR A 359 14.83 1.13 26.96
N PRO A 360 15.28 1.47 25.74
CA PRO A 360 14.66 1.00 24.51
C PRO A 360 15.00 -0.48 24.24
N GLY A 361 14.17 -1.14 23.44
CA GLY A 361 14.52 -2.42 22.80
C GLY A 361 14.82 -2.21 21.33
N ALA A 362 15.64 -3.07 20.71
CA ALA A 362 15.89 -2.96 19.27
C ALA A 362 14.64 -3.23 18.44
N VAL A 363 13.79 -4.18 18.86
CA VAL A 363 12.55 -4.54 18.16
C VAL A 363 11.34 -3.96 18.88
N LEU A 364 11.19 -4.25 20.18
CA LEU A 364 10.06 -3.83 21.01
C LEU A 364 10.52 -3.06 22.23
N GLY A 365 9.91 -1.90 22.51
CA GLY A 365 10.22 -1.14 23.73
C GLY A 365 9.74 -1.85 25.01
N SER A 366 8.43 -2.11 25.12
CA SER A 366 7.84 -2.78 26.27
C SER A 366 6.68 -3.68 25.88
N ARG A 367 6.52 -4.78 26.61
CA ARG A 367 5.36 -5.68 26.51
C ARG A 367 4.36 -5.55 27.67
N TYR A 368 4.50 -4.51 28.50
CA TYR A 368 3.67 -4.28 29.69
C TYR A 368 3.23 -2.82 29.81
N LEU A 369 2.00 -2.60 30.26
CA LEU A 369 1.57 -1.29 30.75
C LEU A 369 2.18 -0.95 32.13
N ASP A 370 2.31 -1.94 33.01
CA ASP A 370 2.86 -1.79 34.36
C ASP A 370 3.56 -3.09 34.77
N ALA A 371 4.71 -2.98 35.45
CA ALA A 371 5.47 -4.12 35.98
C ALA A 371 4.64 -5.00 36.93
N ALA A 372 3.56 -4.47 37.52
CA ALA A 372 2.64 -5.22 38.37
C ALA A 372 1.63 -6.11 37.61
N VAL A 373 1.47 -5.94 36.29
CA VAL A 373 0.43 -6.64 35.50
C VAL A 373 1.09 -7.70 34.60
N SER A 374 1.67 -8.72 35.23
CA SER A 374 2.52 -9.71 34.59
C SER A 374 1.80 -10.84 33.85
N GLU A 375 0.53 -10.69 33.46
CA GLU A 375 -0.20 -11.73 32.70
C GLU A 375 -0.62 -11.27 31.29
N ASN A 376 -0.50 -9.97 31.03
CA ASN A 376 -1.07 -9.28 29.88
C ASN A 376 -0.03 -9.00 28.78
N TYR A 377 0.83 -10.00 28.53
CA TYR A 377 1.93 -9.91 27.58
C TYR A 377 1.51 -10.01 26.12
N GLY A 378 2.06 -9.13 25.29
CA GLY A 378 2.22 -9.43 23.87
C GLY A 378 3.21 -10.56 23.61
N SER A 379 2.99 -11.32 22.53
CA SER A 379 3.94 -12.33 22.07
C SER A 379 4.88 -11.75 21.03
N VAL A 380 6.18 -11.96 21.22
CA VAL A 380 7.22 -11.65 20.24
C VAL A 380 7.88 -12.97 19.84
N SER A 381 7.97 -13.27 18.55
CA SER A 381 8.63 -14.48 18.05
C SER A 381 9.37 -14.22 16.74
N ASP A 382 10.32 -15.10 16.42
CA ASP A 382 10.97 -15.16 15.09
C ASP A 382 11.43 -13.81 14.55
N SER A 383 11.88 -12.94 15.47
CA SER A 383 12.26 -11.57 15.17
C SER A 383 13.72 -11.33 15.54
N TYR A 384 14.34 -10.38 14.87
CA TYR A 384 15.78 -10.19 14.93
C TYR A 384 16.18 -8.71 14.95
N TYR A 385 17.40 -8.43 15.36
CA TYR A 385 17.96 -7.08 15.22
C TYR A 385 19.46 -7.11 14.99
N LEU A 386 19.97 -6.07 14.33
CA LEU A 386 21.40 -5.98 14.05
C LEU A 386 22.20 -5.86 15.35
N SER A 387 23.04 -6.84 15.62
CA SER A 387 23.87 -6.85 16.82
C SER A 387 24.72 -5.59 16.91
N GLY A 388 24.75 -4.96 18.09
CA GLY A 388 25.40 -3.68 18.32
C GLY A 388 24.50 -2.46 18.17
N SER A 389 23.28 -2.59 17.62
CA SER A 389 22.33 -1.48 17.51
C SER A 389 21.59 -1.19 18.83
N ALA A 390 21.46 -2.18 19.72
CA ALA A 390 20.94 -2.03 21.08
C ALA A 390 21.40 -3.20 21.97
N SER A 391 21.22 -3.05 23.29
CA SER A 391 21.57 -4.08 24.27
C SER A 391 20.64 -5.30 24.23
N TYR A 392 19.36 -5.09 23.95
CA TYR A 392 18.33 -6.13 23.96
C TYR A 392 17.32 -5.94 22.82
N GLY A 393 16.71 -7.03 22.35
CA GLY A 393 15.60 -6.99 21.40
C GLY A 393 14.32 -6.41 22.01
N ILE A 394 14.07 -6.69 23.29
CA ILE A 394 12.96 -6.15 24.09
C ILE A 394 13.53 -5.30 25.23
N GLY A 395 13.06 -4.07 25.38
CA GLY A 395 13.55 -3.12 26.39
C GLY A 395 13.04 -3.42 27.81
N SER A 396 11.74 -3.65 27.96
CA SER A 396 11.09 -3.93 29.25
C SER A 396 10.11 -5.12 29.19
N PRO A 397 10.38 -6.22 29.93
CA PRO A 397 11.62 -6.46 30.65
C PRO A 397 12.75 -6.74 29.64
N ALA A 398 13.98 -6.34 29.97
CA ALA A 398 15.13 -6.57 29.11
C ALA A 398 15.25 -8.06 28.73
N SER A 399 15.18 -8.37 27.44
CA SER A 399 15.13 -9.76 26.95
C SER A 399 15.49 -9.85 25.47
N ASN A 400 16.14 -10.95 25.08
CA ASN A 400 16.33 -11.35 23.68
C ASN A 400 15.44 -12.53 23.26
N SER A 401 14.57 -13.00 24.16
CA SER A 401 13.59 -14.05 23.83
C SER A 401 12.57 -13.51 22.83
N GLY A 402 12.45 -14.16 21.68
CA GLY A 402 11.58 -13.76 20.56
C GLY A 402 12.16 -12.68 19.64
N ALA A 403 13.16 -11.92 20.11
CA ALA A 403 13.84 -10.85 19.38
C ALA A 403 15.36 -10.97 19.56
N ALA A 404 16.03 -11.76 18.72
CA ALA A 404 17.43 -12.13 18.91
C ALA A 404 18.42 -11.24 18.14
N PRO A 405 19.61 -10.95 18.69
CA PRO A 405 20.65 -10.26 17.96
C PRO A 405 21.26 -11.16 16.88
N LEU A 406 21.49 -10.62 15.69
CA LEU A 406 22.28 -11.26 14.64
C LEU A 406 23.38 -10.30 14.16
N GLY A 407 24.60 -10.80 13.94
CA GLY A 407 25.65 -10.03 13.27
C GLY A 407 25.39 -9.90 11.77
N GLU A 408 26.08 -8.99 11.09
CA GLU A 408 25.89 -8.71 9.65
C GLU A 408 25.99 -9.97 8.76
N ALA A 409 26.96 -10.84 9.03
CA ALA A 409 27.12 -12.09 8.26
C ALA A 409 25.91 -13.04 8.41
N ALA A 410 25.27 -13.07 9.58
CA ALA A 410 24.05 -13.85 9.80
C ALA A 410 22.83 -13.17 9.19
N PHE A 411 22.75 -11.84 9.24
CA PHE A 411 21.71 -11.09 8.51
C PHE A 411 21.76 -11.36 7.01
N ALA A 412 22.95 -11.55 6.44
CA ALA A 412 23.15 -11.84 5.03
C ALA A 412 22.84 -13.31 4.63
N ALA A 413 22.39 -14.16 5.57
CA ALA A 413 22.15 -15.58 5.33
C ALA A 413 20.68 -15.95 5.56
N GLU A 414 19.99 -16.41 4.52
CA GLU A 414 18.58 -16.89 4.59
C GLU A 414 18.38 -17.92 5.71
N SER A 415 19.34 -18.84 5.88
CA SER A 415 19.30 -19.89 6.92
C SER A 415 19.24 -19.37 8.36
N SER A 416 19.56 -18.09 8.58
CA SER A 416 19.47 -17.45 9.90
C SER A 416 18.05 -17.01 10.27
N PHE A 417 17.08 -17.17 9.37
CA PHE A 417 15.68 -16.79 9.55
C PHE A 417 14.76 -18.02 9.41
N PRO A 418 14.90 -19.02 10.30
CA PRO A 418 14.07 -20.24 10.22
C PRO A 418 12.58 -19.89 10.34
N GLY A 419 11.76 -20.55 9.51
CA GLY A 419 10.31 -20.37 9.50
C GLY A 419 9.81 -19.15 8.73
N TRP A 420 10.71 -18.29 8.23
CA TRP A 420 10.33 -17.21 7.32
C TRP A 420 10.03 -17.76 5.93
N ASP A 421 9.04 -17.18 5.29
CA ASP A 421 8.64 -17.54 3.93
C ASP A 421 9.50 -16.76 2.91
N PHE A 422 10.56 -17.40 2.43
CA PHE A 422 11.40 -16.88 1.33
C PHE A 422 10.86 -17.24 -0.07
N VAL A 423 9.68 -17.85 -0.15
CA VAL A 423 9.04 -18.16 -1.45
C VAL A 423 8.19 -17.00 -1.90
N ASP A 424 7.27 -16.50 -1.06
CA ASP A 424 6.29 -15.49 -1.47
C ASP A 424 6.45 -14.13 -0.74
N THR A 425 7.11 -14.12 0.43
CA THR A 425 7.15 -12.94 1.30
C THR A 425 8.51 -12.25 1.29
N TRP A 426 9.57 -13.00 1.57
CA TRP A 426 10.93 -12.49 1.72
C TRP A 426 11.83 -12.93 0.57
N THR A 427 12.87 -12.16 0.29
CA THR A 427 14.03 -12.55 -0.52
C THR A 427 15.26 -11.93 0.10
N MET A 428 16.44 -12.49 -0.11
CA MET A 428 17.67 -11.77 0.25
C MET A 428 17.87 -10.58 -0.70
N GLY A 429 18.29 -9.45 -0.14
CA GLY A 429 18.55 -8.22 -0.89
C GLY A 429 19.40 -7.25 -0.08
N GLU A 430 19.30 -5.96 -0.43
CA GLU A 430 20.06 -4.89 0.21
C GLU A 430 19.12 -3.91 0.91
N VAL A 431 19.52 -3.52 2.13
CA VAL A 431 18.84 -2.50 2.92
C VAL A 431 19.78 -1.32 3.09
N THR A 432 19.39 -0.19 2.50
CA THR A 432 20.11 1.08 2.59
C THR A 432 19.41 1.99 3.59
N TYR A 433 20.17 2.57 4.52
CA TYR A 433 19.67 3.47 5.56
C TYR A 433 20.75 4.47 5.99
N THR A 434 20.34 5.53 6.67
CA THR A 434 21.24 6.54 7.24
C THR A 434 21.70 6.12 8.62
N ASP A 435 23.02 6.03 8.83
CA ASP A 435 23.64 5.65 10.09
C ASP A 435 23.80 6.84 11.07
N ALA A 436 24.43 6.60 12.22
CA ALA A 436 24.46 7.55 13.33
C ALA A 436 25.37 8.75 13.04
N SER A 437 26.23 8.62 12.02
CA SER A 437 27.05 9.72 11.49
C SER A 437 26.31 10.59 10.48
N GLY A 438 25.11 10.17 10.05
CA GLY A 438 24.39 10.77 8.93
C GLY A 438 24.83 10.24 7.56
N SER A 439 25.68 9.21 7.51
CA SER A 439 26.16 8.60 6.27
C SER A 439 25.21 7.52 5.80
N GLU A 440 25.10 7.35 4.48
CA GLU A 440 24.38 6.21 3.90
C GLU A 440 25.17 4.91 4.12
N ARG A 441 24.47 3.89 4.59
CA ARG A 441 25.00 2.54 4.82
C ARG A 441 24.09 1.51 4.19
N THR A 442 24.69 0.54 3.52
CA THR A 442 23.99 -0.60 2.90
C THR A 442 24.46 -1.90 3.52
N ILE A 443 23.52 -2.78 3.89
CA ILE A 443 23.83 -4.15 4.34
C ILE A 443 22.97 -5.16 3.57
N SER A 444 23.45 -6.39 3.47
CA SER A 444 22.64 -7.50 2.96
C SER A 444 21.73 -8.05 4.06
N ALA A 445 20.43 -8.16 3.78
CA ALA A 445 19.40 -8.61 4.72
C ALA A 445 18.16 -9.14 3.96
N PRO A 446 17.22 -9.85 4.63
CA PRO A 446 15.93 -10.16 4.03
C PRO A 446 15.17 -8.88 3.67
N VAL A 447 14.67 -8.78 2.46
CA VAL A 447 13.79 -7.71 1.99
C VAL A 447 12.47 -8.29 1.52
N LEU A 448 11.41 -7.49 1.56
CA LEU A 448 10.07 -7.94 1.17
C LEU A 448 9.93 -7.97 -0.35
N GLN A 449 9.57 -9.12 -0.91
CA GLN A 449 9.48 -9.34 -2.36
C GLN A 449 8.50 -8.39 -3.06
N VAL A 450 7.49 -7.90 -2.34
CA VAL A 450 6.50 -6.98 -2.90
C VAL A 450 7.14 -5.68 -3.43
N PHE A 451 8.21 -5.19 -2.80
CA PHE A 451 8.93 -4.00 -3.27
C PHE A 451 9.94 -4.32 -4.38
N GLU A 452 10.48 -5.54 -4.43
CA GLU A 452 11.45 -5.95 -5.45
C GLU A 452 10.78 -6.27 -6.80
N ARG A 453 9.57 -6.84 -6.78
CA ARG A 453 8.76 -7.05 -7.98
C ARG A 453 8.45 -5.74 -8.71
N GLN A 454 8.15 -4.67 -7.97
CA GLN A 454 7.89 -3.34 -8.53
C GLN A 454 9.13 -2.76 -9.23
N LYS A 455 10.31 -2.82 -8.61
CA LYS A 455 11.56 -2.38 -9.24
C LYS A 455 11.83 -3.11 -10.56
N ASN A 456 11.56 -4.41 -10.60
CA ASN A 456 11.75 -5.20 -11.82
C ASN A 456 10.73 -4.84 -12.91
N SER A 457 9.45 -4.63 -12.56
CA SER A 457 8.43 -4.15 -13.50
C SER A 457 8.78 -2.78 -14.09
N ALA A 458 9.21 -1.82 -13.26
CA ALA A 458 9.63 -0.49 -13.70
C ALA A 458 10.90 -0.54 -14.58
N ARG A 459 11.84 -1.45 -14.28
CA ARG A 459 13.05 -1.67 -15.09
C ARG A 459 12.72 -2.28 -16.46
N ILE A 460 11.75 -3.20 -16.53
CA ILE A 460 11.31 -3.78 -17.80
C ILE A 460 10.57 -2.74 -18.65
N GLN A 461 9.72 -1.90 -18.05
CA GLN A 461 9.04 -0.81 -18.75
C GLN A 461 10.01 0.25 -19.29
N SER A 462 11.06 0.61 -18.53
CA SER A 462 12.09 1.57 -18.96
C SER A 462 13.13 0.98 -19.94
N ALA A 463 13.28 -0.35 -20.00
CA ALA A 463 14.18 -1.03 -20.92
C ALA A 463 13.52 -1.44 -22.26
N ALA A 464 12.21 -1.31 -22.40
CA ALA A 464 11.54 -1.51 -23.69
C ALA A 464 11.87 -0.32 -24.61
N PRO A 465 12.64 -0.50 -25.69
CA PRO A 465 12.78 0.55 -26.69
C PRO A 465 11.39 0.77 -27.28
N LEU A 466 10.96 2.03 -27.39
CA LEU A 466 9.89 2.40 -28.31
C LEU A 466 10.35 1.91 -29.69
N LYS A 467 9.89 0.72 -30.09
CA LYS A 467 10.06 0.26 -31.47
C LYS A 467 9.19 1.20 -32.30
N GLU A 468 9.82 2.23 -32.85
CA GLU A 468 9.34 2.83 -34.07
C GLU A 468 9.15 1.68 -35.07
N ALA A 469 7.90 1.33 -35.31
CA ALA A 469 7.55 0.47 -36.42
C ALA A 469 7.85 1.28 -37.70
N SER A 470 9.10 1.23 -38.17
CA SER A 470 9.43 1.70 -39.50
C SER A 470 8.76 0.75 -40.48
N ILE A 471 7.74 1.25 -41.16
CA ILE A 471 7.10 0.58 -42.27
C ILE A 471 8.09 0.71 -43.43
N GLY A 472 8.86 -0.35 -43.68
CA GLY A 472 9.68 -0.45 -44.87
C GLY A 472 8.77 -0.52 -46.10
N LEU A 473 8.74 0.57 -46.88
CA LEU A 473 8.27 0.54 -48.25
C LEU A 473 9.39 -0.05 -49.10
N SER A 474 9.17 -1.23 -49.66
CA SER A 474 9.93 -1.72 -50.80
C SER A 474 9.17 -1.36 -52.08
N ASP A 475 9.89 -0.76 -53.02
CA ASP A 475 9.46 -0.33 -54.36
C ASP A 475 8.72 -1.40 -55.17
#